data_AF-A0A381VNF0-F1
#
_entry.id   AF-A0A381VNF0-F1
#
_cell.length_a   1.000
_cell.length_b   1.000
_cell.length_c   1.000
_cell.angle_alpha   90.00
_cell.angle_beta   90.00
_cell.angle_gamma   90.00
#
_symmetry.space_group_name_H-M   'P 1'
#
loop_
_entity.id
_entity.type
_entity.pdbx_description
1 polymer ?
#
loop_
_entity_poly.entity_id
_entity_poly.type
_entity_poly.pdbx_seq_one_letter_code
_entity_poly.pdbx_strand_id
1 'polypeptide(L)'
;MRNIAISGTGVFTPEESITNAELVKSYNEYAKKFNEINKDKIDANEIDFLESSNEEFIFNASGIEKRYVVNKSGILDPDIMHPIIRKRTNDEPSILAEMSIKASRIAKKKNIDLYHF
;
A
#
# COMPACT_ATOMS: atom_id res chain seq x y z
N MET A 1 5.88 18.63 38.02
CA MET A 1 5.51 18.30 36.63
C MET A 1 6.01 16.89 36.33
N ARG A 2 5.22 15.99 35.72
CA ARG A 2 5.73 14.68 35.28
C ARG A 2 6.38 14.83 33.90
N ASN A 3 7.61 14.34 33.75
CA ASN A 3 8.30 14.30 32.46
C ASN A 3 7.79 13.10 31.67
N ILE A 4 6.92 13.38 30.69
CA ILE A 4 6.39 12.39 29.74
C ILE A 4 7.16 12.58 28.43
N ALA A 5 7.76 11.50 27.91
CA ALA A 5 8.53 11.50 26.68
C ALA A 5 8.23 10.26 25.83
N ILE A 6 8.39 10.36 24.51
CA ILE A 6 8.36 9.20 23.61
C ILE A 6 9.69 8.47 23.77
N SER A 7 9.70 7.39 24.55
CA SER A 7 10.93 6.62 24.84
C SER A 7 11.32 5.64 23.72
N GLY A 8 10.43 5.34 22.78
CA GLY A 8 10.72 4.37 21.73
C GLY A 8 9.72 4.40 20.58
N THR A 9 10.20 4.04 19.40
CA THR A 9 9.40 3.91 18.18
C THR A 9 9.72 2.60 17.49
N GLY A 10 8.74 2.06 16.78
CA GLY A 10 8.87 0.86 15.99
C GLY A 10 7.94 0.92 14.79
N VAL A 11 8.47 0.53 13.63
CA VAL A 11 7.74 0.51 12.37
C VAL A 11 7.89 -0.88 11.79
N PHE A 12 6.78 -1.46 11.36
CA PHE A 12 6.78 -2.67 10.54
C PHE A 12 6.57 -2.26 9.08
N THR A 13 7.43 -2.78 8.20
CA THR A 13 7.34 -2.56 6.75
C THR A 13 7.16 -3.92 6.09
N PRO A 14 6.13 -4.11 5.25
CA PRO A 14 5.98 -5.30 4.42
C PRO A 14 7.19 -5.54 3.52
N GLU A 15 7.41 -6.80 3.11
CA GLU A 15 8.57 -7.17 2.29
C GLU A 15 8.44 -6.72 0.83
N GLU A 16 7.22 -6.74 0.28
CA GLU A 16 6.98 -6.37 -1.10
C GLU A 16 6.86 -4.85 -1.27
N SER A 17 7.36 -4.35 -2.40
CA SER A 17 7.20 -2.95 -2.80
C SER A 17 6.78 -2.83 -4.26
N ILE A 18 6.00 -1.81 -4.56
CA ILE A 18 5.57 -1.42 -5.91
C ILE A 18 6.25 -0.11 -6.28
N THR A 19 6.92 -0.08 -7.43
CA THR A 19 7.45 1.16 -8.04
C THR A 19 6.37 1.91 -8.80
N ASN A 20 6.59 3.19 -9.11
CA ASN A 20 5.68 3.94 -9.97
C ASN A 20 5.53 3.27 -11.35
N ALA A 21 6.62 2.78 -11.95
CA ALA A 21 6.59 2.05 -13.22
C ALA A 21 5.61 0.87 -13.21
N GLU A 22 5.69 0.04 -12.17
CA GLU A 22 4.81 -1.13 -12.03
C GLU A 22 3.36 -0.73 -11.85
N LEU A 23 3.10 0.27 -11.00
CA LEU A 23 1.75 0.75 -10.72
C LEU A 23 1.09 1.38 -11.94
N VAL A 24 1.84 2.24 -12.64
CA VAL A 24 1.40 2.92 -13.87
C VAL A 24 1.11 1.90 -14.97
N LYS A 25 1.99 0.91 -15.14
CA LYS A 25 1.75 -0.15 -16.12
C LYS A 25 0.43 -0.89 -15.85
N SER A 26 0.21 -1.31 -14.61
CA SER A 26 -1.03 -2.00 -14.21
C SER A 26 -2.27 -1.13 -14.43
N TYR A 27 -2.23 0.11 -13.95
CA TYR A 27 -3.36 1.04 -14.09
C TYR A 27 -3.67 1.36 -15.55
N ASN A 28 -2.66 1.61 -16.39
CA ASN A 28 -2.88 1.94 -17.80
C ASN A 28 -3.48 0.75 -18.58
N GLU A 29 -3.11 -0.49 -18.23
CA GLU A 29 -3.74 -1.67 -18.80
C GLU A 29 -5.21 -1.79 -18.38
N TYR A 30 -5.51 -1.54 -17.10
CA TYR A 30 -6.89 -1.49 -16.59
C TYR A 30 -7.70 -0.39 -17.30
N ALA A 31 -7.19 0.85 -17.35
CA ALA A 31 -7.86 1.99 -17.96
C ALA A 31 -8.17 1.73 -19.44
N LYS A 32 -7.22 1.14 -20.18
CA LYS A 32 -7.43 0.71 -21.56
C LYS A 32 -8.60 -0.28 -21.68
N LYS A 33 -8.57 -1.38 -20.91
CA LYS A 33 -9.64 -2.40 -20.92
C LYS A 33 -11.00 -1.80 -20.55
N PHE A 34 -11.02 -0.96 -19.51
CA PHE A 34 -12.22 -0.28 -19.05
C PHE A 34 -12.83 0.60 -20.15
N ASN A 35 -12.02 1.45 -20.79
CA ASN A 35 -12.48 2.35 -21.84
C ASN A 35 -12.94 1.59 -23.09
N GLU A 36 -12.28 0.49 -23.45
CA GLU A 36 -12.70 -0.37 -24.57
C GLU A 36 -14.07 -1.01 -24.30
N ILE A 37 -14.28 -1.55 -23.09
CA ILE A 37 -15.55 -2.20 -22.70
C ILE A 37 -16.69 -1.19 -22.58
N ASN A 38 -16.42 0.03 -22.12
CA ASN A 38 -17.44 1.05 -21.84
C ASN A 38 -17.57 2.11 -22.93
N LYS A 39 -16.99 1.88 -24.12
CA LYS A 39 -16.93 2.86 -25.22
C LYS A 39 -18.27 3.56 -25.48
N ASP A 40 -19.35 2.80 -25.65
CA ASP A 40 -20.67 3.36 -25.97
C ASP A 40 -21.23 4.26 -24.85
N LYS A 41 -20.98 3.88 -23.58
CA LYS A 41 -21.41 4.65 -22.42
C LYS A 41 -20.59 5.93 -22.24
N ILE A 42 -19.30 5.88 -22.59
CA ILE A 42 -18.42 7.05 -22.60
C ILE A 42 -18.86 8.01 -23.70
N ASP A 43 -19.13 7.51 -24.90
CA ASP A 43 -19.60 8.33 -26.04
C ASP A 43 -20.98 8.97 -25.73
N ALA A 44 -21.82 8.29 -24.94
CA ALA A 44 -23.09 8.81 -24.43
C ALA A 44 -22.94 9.76 -23.21
N ASN A 45 -21.73 9.96 -22.69
CA ASN A 45 -21.42 10.73 -21.46
C ASN A 45 -22.12 10.20 -20.20
N GLU A 46 -22.38 8.89 -20.11
CA GLU A 46 -22.91 8.24 -18.90
C GLU A 46 -21.81 7.88 -17.90
N ILE A 47 -20.60 7.64 -18.40
CA ILE A 47 -19.40 7.26 -17.63
C ILE A 47 -18.21 8.06 -18.16
N ASP A 48 -17.35 8.52 -17.25
CA ASP A 48 -16.13 9.23 -17.62
C ASP A 48 -15.08 8.30 -18.22
N PHE A 49 -14.35 8.81 -19.21
CA PHE A 49 -13.15 8.16 -19.75
C PHE A 49 -12.03 8.14 -18.71
N LEU A 50 -11.38 6.99 -18.54
CA LEU A 50 -10.21 6.88 -17.66
C LEU A 50 -8.95 7.30 -18.40
N GLU A 51 -8.33 8.41 -17.98
CA GLU A 51 -7.04 8.85 -18.49
C GLU A 51 -5.91 7.91 -18.07
N SER A 52 -4.90 7.76 -18.93
CA SER A 52 -3.65 7.08 -18.59
C SER A 52 -2.83 7.90 -17.61
N SER A 53 -2.11 7.23 -16.73
CA SER A 53 -1.13 7.83 -15.82
C SER A 53 0.30 7.66 -16.37
N ASN A 54 1.26 8.35 -15.75
CA ASN A 54 2.69 8.15 -15.98
C ASN A 54 3.49 8.33 -14.67
N GLU A 55 4.75 7.87 -14.67
CA GLU A 55 5.60 7.88 -13.46
C GLU A 55 5.99 9.29 -13.01
N GLU A 56 6.29 10.16 -13.99
CA GLU A 56 6.72 11.54 -13.76
C GLU A 56 5.62 12.36 -13.09
N PHE A 57 4.36 12.15 -13.50
CA PHE A 57 3.20 12.76 -12.85
C PHE A 57 3.11 12.38 -11.37
N ILE A 58 3.25 11.08 -11.03
CA ILE A 58 3.18 10.62 -9.64
C ILE A 58 4.31 11.25 -8.83
N PHE A 59 5.54 11.26 -9.36
CA PHE A 59 6.69 11.83 -8.68
C PHE A 59 6.53 13.35 -8.49
N ASN A 60 6.20 14.11 -9.54
CA ASN A 60 6.06 15.56 -9.45
C ASN A 60 4.91 15.99 -8.54
N ALA A 61 3.82 15.22 -8.49
CA ALA A 61 2.68 15.52 -7.64
C ALA A 61 2.87 15.16 -6.15
N SER A 62 3.75 14.19 -5.83
CA SER A 62 3.81 13.61 -4.47
C SER A 62 5.20 13.37 -3.89
N GLY A 63 6.25 13.35 -4.71
CA GLY A 63 7.59 12.91 -4.35
C GLY A 63 7.72 11.40 -4.10
N ILE A 64 6.68 10.61 -4.34
CA ILE A 64 6.70 9.15 -4.11
C ILE A 64 7.35 8.45 -5.29
N GLU A 65 8.34 7.59 -5.02
CA GLU A 65 8.98 6.72 -6.04
C GLU A 65 8.50 5.26 -5.95
N LYS A 66 8.22 4.80 -4.74
CA LYS A 66 7.74 3.43 -4.46
C LYS A 66 6.95 3.37 -3.15
N ARG A 67 6.14 2.33 -3.00
CA ARG A 67 5.43 2.02 -1.74
C ARG A 67 5.57 0.56 -1.35
N TYR A 68 5.57 0.28 -0.05
CA TYR A 68 5.50 -1.08 0.47
C TYR A 68 4.05 -1.55 0.58
N VAL A 69 3.80 -2.81 0.24
CA VAL A 69 2.46 -3.39 0.16
C VAL A 69 2.45 -4.80 0.75
N VAL A 70 1.30 -5.23 1.26
CA VAL A 70 1.13 -6.56 1.87
C VAL A 70 0.89 -7.67 0.83
N ASN A 71 0.41 -7.31 -0.35
CA ASN A 71 0.25 -8.21 -1.48
C ASN A 71 0.41 -7.42 -2.78
N LYS A 72 1.52 -7.64 -3.47
CA LYS A 72 1.86 -6.96 -4.72
C LYS A 72 1.10 -7.54 -5.90
N SER A 73 0.96 -8.86 -5.96
CA SER A 73 0.36 -9.54 -7.13
C SER A 73 -1.07 -9.11 -7.41
N GLY A 74 -1.94 -9.02 -6.39
CA GLY A 74 -3.33 -8.59 -6.59
C GLY A 74 -3.47 -7.12 -6.94
N ILE A 75 -2.60 -6.25 -6.39
CA ILE A 75 -2.61 -4.82 -6.71
C ILE A 75 -2.18 -4.58 -8.17
N LEU A 76 -1.21 -5.34 -8.68
CA LEU A 76 -0.66 -5.20 -10.02
C LEU A 76 -1.37 -6.04 -11.09
N ASP A 77 -2.44 -6.74 -10.73
CA ASP A 77 -3.28 -7.46 -11.68
C ASP A 77 -4.39 -6.51 -12.17
N PRO A 78 -4.41 -6.12 -13.47
CA PRO A 78 -5.41 -5.20 -14.01
C PRO A 78 -6.85 -5.70 -13.92
N ASP A 79 -7.07 -7.00 -13.74
CA ASP A 79 -8.40 -7.59 -13.60
C ASP A 79 -8.83 -7.70 -12.11
N ILE A 80 -7.95 -7.36 -11.16
CA ILE A 80 -8.21 -7.41 -9.70
C ILE A 80 -8.05 -6.02 -9.05
N MET A 81 -6.93 -5.33 -9.28
CA MET A 81 -6.64 -3.97 -8.83
C MET A 81 -6.73 -3.75 -7.31
N HIS A 82 -6.61 -4.81 -6.50
CA HIS A 82 -6.60 -4.74 -5.03
C HIS A 82 -5.83 -5.91 -4.38
N PRO A 83 -5.35 -5.77 -3.13
CA PRO A 83 -4.66 -6.86 -2.42
C PRO A 83 -5.54 -8.11 -2.28
N ILE A 84 -4.94 -9.28 -2.49
CA ILE A 84 -5.56 -10.58 -2.19
C ILE A 84 -5.03 -11.06 -0.84
N ILE A 85 -5.86 -11.00 0.19
CA ILE A 85 -5.48 -11.35 1.56
C ILE A 85 -6.28 -12.57 2.01
N ARG A 86 -5.58 -13.59 2.50
CA ARG A 86 -6.18 -14.78 3.12
C ARG A 86 -7.15 -14.38 4.24
N LYS A 87 -8.34 -14.97 4.24
CA LYS A 87 -9.25 -14.94 5.39
C LYS A 87 -8.64 -15.72 6.57
N ARG A 88 -8.70 -15.14 7.76
CA ARG A 88 -8.21 -15.75 9.01
C ARG A 88 -9.39 -16.19 9.88
N THR A 89 -9.17 -17.20 10.71
CA THR A 89 -10.12 -17.63 11.75
C THR A 89 -10.04 -16.73 12.98
N ASN A 90 -10.99 -16.85 13.91
CA ASN A 90 -10.97 -16.06 15.15
C ASN A 90 -9.84 -16.48 16.12
N ASP A 91 -9.27 -17.67 15.95
CA ASP A 91 -8.16 -18.18 16.77
C ASP A 91 -6.79 -17.69 16.27
N GLU A 92 -6.76 -16.98 15.13
CA GLU A 92 -5.56 -16.40 14.54
C GLU A 92 -5.56 -14.87 14.71
N PRO A 93 -4.40 -14.23 14.96
CA PRO A 93 -4.32 -12.78 14.92
C PRO A 93 -4.73 -12.22 13.56
N SER A 94 -5.45 -11.10 13.52
CA SER A 94 -5.69 -10.37 12.27
C SER A 94 -4.37 -9.88 11.66
N ILE A 95 -4.37 -9.58 10.35
CA ILE A 95 -3.15 -9.07 9.68
C ILE A 95 -2.65 -7.77 10.32
N LEU A 96 -3.58 -6.88 10.69
CA LEU A 96 -3.26 -5.66 11.41
C LEU A 96 -2.61 -5.97 12.76
N ALA A 97 -3.19 -6.88 13.55
CA ALA A 97 -2.65 -7.26 14.86
C ALA A 97 -1.22 -7.84 14.73
N GLU A 98 -0.98 -8.67 13.72
CA GLU A 98 0.34 -9.24 13.45
C GLU A 98 1.39 -8.16 13.13
N MET A 99 1.05 -7.21 12.25
CA MET A 99 1.91 -6.07 11.89
C MET A 99 2.20 -5.19 13.12
N SER A 100 1.16 -4.88 13.92
CA SER A 100 1.29 -4.08 15.13
C SER A 100 2.20 -4.76 16.15
N ILE A 101 2.06 -6.07 16.40
CA ILE A 101 2.93 -6.80 17.33
C ILE A 101 4.39 -6.73 16.88
N LYS A 102 4.68 -6.87 15.58
CA LYS A 102 6.05 -6.74 15.04
C LYS A 102 6.62 -5.34 15.29
N ALA A 103 5.85 -4.29 14.98
CA ALA A 103 6.25 -2.91 15.25
C ALA A 103 6.47 -2.62 16.74
N SER A 104 5.55 -3.08 17.61
CA SER A 104 5.64 -2.89 19.06
C SER A 104 6.85 -3.61 19.67
N ARG A 105 7.22 -4.80 19.16
CA ARG A 105 8.44 -5.50 19.59
C ARG A 105 9.70 -4.68 19.29
N ILE A 106 9.76 -4.00 18.15
CA ILE A 106 10.87 -3.09 17.79
C ILE A 106 10.93 -1.92 18.77
N ALA A 107 9.79 -1.27 19.03
CA ALA A 107 9.70 -0.16 19.97
C ALA A 107 10.15 -0.54 21.39
N LYS A 108 9.77 -1.73 21.86
CA LYS A 108 10.18 -2.26 23.16
C LYS A 108 11.67 -2.60 23.23
N LYS A 109 12.25 -3.19 22.18
CA LYS A 109 13.65 -3.62 22.18
C LYS A 109 14.63 -2.45 22.30
N LYS A 110 14.33 -1.31 21.64
CA LYS A 110 15.16 -0.09 21.73
C LYS A 110 15.25 0.52 23.13
N ASN A 111 14.40 0.12 24.07
CA ASN A 111 14.41 0.60 25.45
C ASN A 111 15.27 -0.24 26.42
N ILE A 112 15.80 -1.39 26.00
CA ILE A 112 16.62 -2.25 26.87
C ILE A 112 18.09 -1.80 26.92
N ASP A 113 18.58 -1.09 25.89
CA ASP A 113 19.97 -0.60 25.83
C ASP A 113 20.19 0.73 26.59
N LEU A 114 19.15 1.32 27.18
CA LEU A 114 19.21 2.61 27.90
C LEU A 114 19.30 2.49 29.43
N TYR A 115 19.38 1.28 29.98
CA TYR A 115 19.47 1.02 31.42
C TYR A 115 20.77 0.29 31.84
N HIS A 116 21.85 0.47 31.08
CA HIS A 116 23.21 0.22 31.57
C HIS A 116 23.87 1.55 31.94
N PHE A 117 23.62 1.98 33.19
CA PHE A 117 24.51 2.85 33.96
C PHE A 117 25.04 2.05 35.15
#